data_AF-A0ABD0RYF9-F1
#
_entry.id   AF-A0ABD0RYF9-F1
#
_cell.length_a   1.000
_cell.length_b   1.000
_cell.length_c   1.000
_cell.angle_alpha   90.00
_cell.angle_beta   90.00
_cell.angle_gamma   90.00
#
_symmetry.space_group_name_H-M   'P 1'
#
loop_
_entity.id
_entity.type
_entity.pdbx_description
1 polymer ?
#
loop_
_entity_poly.entity_id
_entity_poly.type
_entity_poly.pdbx_seq_one_letter_code
_entity_poly.pdbx_strand_id
1 'polypeptide(L)' 'EETLSEADVVTKDLRPRLCHMTISEQGYGFNLHCKKSRVGQYIRSVDPDSPAEHAGLRPKDRLIEVIGRDYTRLD' A
#
# COMPACT_ATOMS: atom_id res chain seq x y z
N GLU A 1 19.70 -2.88 26.59
CA GLU A 1 19.53 -4.07 25.73
C GLU A 1 18.14 -4.64 26.01
N GLU A 2 17.10 -4.09 25.36
CA GLU A 2 15.74 -4.64 25.45
C GLU A 2 15.57 -5.66 24.32
N THR A 3 15.69 -6.94 24.65
CA THR A 3 15.38 -8.05 23.75
C THR A 3 13.87 -8.11 23.55
N LEU A 4 13.39 -7.61 22.42
CA LEU A 4 12.00 -7.71 21.99
C LEU A 4 11.62 -9.19 21.80
N SER A 5 10.43 -9.58 22.27
CA SER A 5 9.93 -10.94 22.10
C SER A 5 9.63 -11.26 20.63
N GLU A 6 9.70 -12.53 20.22
CA GLU A 6 9.38 -12.94 18.83
C GLU A 6 7.98 -12.50 18.40
N ALA A 7 7.01 -12.42 19.32
CA ALA A 7 5.68 -11.89 19.06
C ALA A 7 5.67 -10.38 18.77
N ASP A 8 6.51 -9.60 19.45
CA ASP A 8 6.66 -8.17 19.21
C ASP A 8 7.40 -7.88 17.90
N VAL A 9 8.31 -8.76 17.48
CA VAL A 9 8.96 -8.69 16.16
C VAL A 9 7.94 -8.94 15.05
N VAL A 10 7.12 -9.99 15.18
CA VAL A 10 6.09 -10.33 14.19
C VAL A 10 5.02 -9.24 14.08
N THR A 11 4.57 -8.67 15.21
CA THR A 11 3.55 -7.60 15.19
C THR A 11 4.09 -6.26 14.70
N LYS A 12 5.39 -5.97 14.87
CA LYS A 12 6.03 -4.78 14.28
C LYS A 12 5.99 -4.78 12.75
N ASP A 13 6.01 -5.95 12.13
CA ASP A 13 6.00 -6.12 10.66
C ASP A 13 4.59 -6.07 10.04
N LEU A 14 3.53 -6.08 10.85
CA LEU A 14 2.13 -6.02 10.37
C LEU A 14 1.57 -4.59 10.28
N ARG A 15 2.42 -3.57 10.43
CA ARG A 15 1.99 -2.17 10.36
C ARG A 15 1.75 -1.74 8.91
N PRO A 16 0.72 -0.92 8.64
CA PRO A 16 0.51 -0.36 7.32
C PRO A 16 1.72 0.42 6.82
N ARG A 17 1.93 0.38 5.51
CA ARG A 17 3.00 1.13 4.84
C ARG A 17 2.43 2.45 4.34
N LEU A 18 3.01 3.54 4.80
CA LEU A 18 2.72 4.87 4.29
C LEU A 18 3.64 5.16 3.11
N CYS A 19 3.11 5.05 1.89
CA CYS A 19 3.85 5.29 0.66
C CYS A 19 3.65 6.75 0.22
N HIS A 20 4.70 7.58 0.30
CA HIS A 20 4.69 8.96 -0.21
C HIS A 20 5.33 9.00 -1.59
N MET A 21 4.62 9.56 -2.57
CA MET A 21 5.11 9.71 -3.94
C MET A 21 4.55 10.99 -4.56
N THR A 22 5.28 11.52 -5.54
CA THR A 22 4.84 12.64 -6.37
C THR A 22 4.54 12.13 -7.78
N ILE A 23 3.53 12.70 -8.42
CA ILE A 23 3.16 12.34 -9.78
C ILE A 23 4.28 12.72 -10.77
N SER A 24 4.63 11.83 -11.69
CA SER A 24 5.53 12.14 -12.83
C SER A 24 4.73 12.49 -14.09
N GLU A 25 5.40 12.79 -15.18
CA GLU A 25 4.76 13.01 -16.50
C GLU A 25 3.94 11.79 -16.97
N GLN A 26 4.34 10.58 -16.59
CA GLN A 26 3.64 9.33 -16.90
C GLN A 26 2.64 8.91 -15.81
N GLY A 27 2.42 9.75 -14.79
CA GLY A 27 1.54 9.47 -13.66
C GLY A 27 2.29 8.89 -12.45
N TYR A 28 1.62 8.04 -11.67
CA TYR A 28 2.23 7.41 -10.49
C TYR A 28 2.91 6.07 -10.78
N GLY A 29 2.55 5.40 -11.88
CA GLY A 29 3.10 4.10 -12.28
C GLY A 29 2.54 2.90 -11.49
N PHE A 30 1.24 2.88 -11.22
CA PHE A 30 0.56 1.69 -10.69
C PHE A 30 -0.87 1.57 -11.22
N ASN A 31 -1.40 0.35 -11.18
CA ASN A 31 -2.77 0.06 -11.57
C ASN A 31 -3.62 -0.43 -10.40
N LEU A 32 -4.81 0.12 -10.23
CA LEU A 32 -5.79 -0.35 -9.25
C LEU A 32 -6.65 -1.49 -9.82
N HIS A 33 -7.10 -2.36 -8.93
CA HIS A 33 -8.07 -3.40 -9.24
C HIS A 33 -9.09 -3.56 -8.12
N CYS A 34 -10.37 -3.45 -8.50
CA CYS A 34 -11.52 -3.79 -7.67
C CYS A 34 -12.06 -5.14 -8.13
N LYS A 35 -12.31 -6.08 -7.21
CA LYS A 35 -13.08 -7.29 -7.51
C LYS A 35 -14.50 -7.10 -7.01
N LYS A 36 -15.50 -7.37 -7.86
CA LYS A 36 -16.92 -7.34 -7.45
C LYS A 36 -17.22 -8.24 -6.24
N SER A 37 -16.45 -9.32 -6.07
CA SER A 37 -16.60 -10.27 -4.96
C SER A 37 -15.77 -9.93 -3.70
N ARG A 38 -14.93 -8.89 -3.74
CA ARG A 38 -14.04 -8.55 -2.62
C ARG A 38 -14.02 -7.04 -2.40
N VAL A 39 -14.47 -6.61 -1.23
CA VAL A 39 -14.47 -5.21 -0.81
C VAL A 39 -13.06 -4.65 -0.76
N GLY A 40 -12.91 -3.41 -1.24
CA GLY A 40 -11.68 -2.61 -1.17
C GLY A 40 -10.91 -2.48 -2.50
N GLN A 41 -9.90 -1.61 -2.45
CA GLN A 41 -9.00 -1.32 -3.57
C GLN A 41 -7.68 -2.04 -3.39
N TYR A 42 -7.20 -2.70 -4.45
CA TYR A 42 -5.95 -3.44 -4.42
C TYR A 42 -5.03 -2.99 -5.55
N ILE A 43 -3.72 -3.03 -5.31
CA ILE A 43 -2.72 -2.78 -6.33
C ILE A 43 -2.58 -4.01 -7.22
N ARG A 44 -2.81 -3.85 -8.52
CA ARG A 44 -2.68 -4.91 -9.52
C ARG A 44 -1.25 -5.09 -9.99
N SER A 45 -0.62 -3.97 -10.37
CA SER A 45 0.75 -3.90 -10.85
C SER A 45 1.35 -2.56 -10.48
N VAL A 46 2.67 -2.54 -10.40
CA VAL A 46 3.52 -1.36 -10.22
C VAL A 46 4.54 -1.39 -11.34
N ASP A 47 4.73 -0.25 -12.00
CA ASP A 47 5.66 -0.14 -13.12
C ASP A 47 7.09 0.02 -12.58
N PRO A 48 8.10 -0.58 -13.23
CA PRO A 48 9.49 -0.43 -12.82
C PRO A 48 9.97 1.02 -12.95
N ASP A 49 10.87 1.44 -12.06
CA ASP A 49 11.44 2.79 -11.99
C ASP A 49 10.39 3.90 -11.79
N SER A 50 9.18 3.53 -11.36
CA SER A 50 8.09 4.47 -11.13
C SER A 50 8.14 5.12 -9.74
N PRO A 51 7.48 6.29 -9.57
CA PRO A 51 7.29 6.87 -8.24
C PRO A 51 6.64 5.89 -7.24
N ALA A 52 5.72 5.05 -7.71
CA ALA A 52 5.08 4.04 -6.88
C ALA A 52 6.03 2.94 -6.40
N GLU A 53 6.93 2.45 -7.27
CA GLU A 53 7.94 1.47 -6.88
C GLU A 53 8.92 2.06 -5.87
N HIS A 54 9.39 3.29 -6.09
CA HIS A 54 10.32 3.98 -5.20
C HIS A 54 9.70 4.28 -3.83
N ALA A 55 8.40 4.59 -3.79
CA ALA A 55 7.64 4.73 -2.54
C ALA A 55 7.36 3.38 -1.86
N GLY A 56 7.70 2.27 -2.53
CA GLY A 56 7.63 0.92 -2.01
C GLY A 56 6.25 0.29 -2.14
N LEU A 57 5.34 0.83 -2.95
CA LEU A 57 4.06 0.20 -3.26
C LEU A 57 4.30 -1.17 -3.92
N ARG A 58 3.51 -2.19 -3.56
CA ARG A 58 3.68 -3.55 -4.11
C ARG A 58 2.37 -4.09 -4.69
N PRO A 59 2.45 -4.95 -5.72
CA PRO A 59 1.29 -5.72 -6.16
C PRO A 59 0.69 -6.51 -4.98
N LYS A 60 -0.65 -6.58 -4.94
CA LYS A 60 -1.48 -7.18 -3.88
C LYS A 60 -1.60 -6.36 -2.60
N ASP A 61 -0.94 -5.21 -2.48
CA ASP A 61 -1.20 -4.28 -1.38
C ASP A 61 -2.67 -3.84 -1.41
N ARG A 62 -3.27 -3.71 -0.22
CA ARG A 62 -4.62 -3.17 -0.05
C ARG A 62 -4.52 -1.71 0.33
N LEU A 63 -5.23 -0.86 -0.39
CA LEU A 63 -5.36 0.55 -0.04
C LEU A 63 -6.31 0.69 1.16
N ILE A 64 -5.83 1.36 2.21
CA ILE A 64 -6.61 1.63 3.42
C ILE A 64 -6.95 3.12 3.56
N GLU A 65 -6.05 4.00 3.14
CA GLU A 65 -6.20 5.45 3.25
C GLU A 65 -5.48 6.14 2.08
N VAL A 66 -6.04 7.23 1.57
CA VAL A 66 -5.40 8.09 0.57
C VAL A 66 -5.61 9.55 0.97
N ILE A 67 -4.51 10.30 1.19
CA ILE A 67 -4.54 11.75 1.50
C ILE A 67 -5.52 12.05 2.65
N GLY A 68 -5.44 11.31 3.76
CA GLY A 68 -6.30 11.54 4.93
C GLY A 68 -7.74 11.04 4.80
N ARG A 69 -8.11 10.39 3.68
CA ARG A 69 -9.46 9.81 3.50
C ARG A 69 -9.40 8.30 3.65
N ASP A 70 -10.25 7.77 4.54
CA ASP A 70 -10.40 6.34 4.82
C ASP A 70 -11.21 5.65 3.70
N TYR A 71 -10.66 4.58 3.13
CA TYR A 71 -11.31 3.75 2.09
C TYR A 71 -11.70 2.36 2.59
N THR A 72 -11.50 2.06 3.87
CA THR A 72 -11.84 0.77 4.48
C THR A 72 -13.35 0.57 4.68
N ARG A 73 -14.13 1.67 4.64
CA ARG A 73 -15.58 1.73 4.92
C ARG A 73 -16.47 2.12 3.74
N LEU A 74 -15.95 2.15 2.51
CA LEU A 74 -16.79 2.43 1.34
C LEU A 74 -17.54 1.15 0.95
N ASP A 75 -18.74 1.02 1.53
CA ASP A 75 -19.78 0.04 1.22
C ASP A 75 -20.62 0.48 0.00
#